data_AF-A0A841RM21-F1
#
_entry.id   AF-A0A841RM21-F1
#
_cell.length_a   1.000
_cell.length_b   1.000
_cell.length_c   1.000
_cell.angle_alpha   90.00
_cell.angle_beta   90.00
_cell.angle_gamma   90.00
#
_symmetry.space_group_name_H-M   'P 1'
#
loop_
_entity.id
_entity.type
_entity.pdbx_description
1 polymer ?
#
loop_
_entity_poly.entity_id
_entity_poly.type
_entity_poly.pdbx_seq_one_letter_code
_entity_poly.pdbx_strand_id
1 'polypeptide(L)'
;MQTNKMPIMIYAVIVLAVIGFLSALFLDTAGLITSVVTSLLIGALLFGAIYLIFIRRKRSDELTKYRKAVKQSKRKYHTQSKRAPNPSNFNVSSMKLTNNSRKNAPHLRVIEGNKGKKKNRASL
;
A
#
# COMPACT_ATOMS: atom_id res chain seq x y z
N MET A 1 -57.62 12.29 -24.67
CA MET A 1 -56.66 11.17 -24.81
C MET A 1 -55.27 11.76 -24.98
N GLN A 2 -54.41 11.69 -23.95
CA GLN A 2 -53.00 12.06 -24.09
C GLN A 2 -52.29 10.92 -24.84
N THR A 3 -51.80 11.19 -26.05
CA THR A 3 -51.01 10.21 -26.80
C THR A 3 -49.56 10.25 -26.32
N ASN A 4 -49.08 9.12 -25.80
CA ASN A 4 -47.70 9.00 -25.36
C ASN A 4 -46.79 9.04 -26.60
N LYS A 5 -46.03 10.13 -26.78
CA LYS A 5 -45.09 10.32 -27.90
C LYS A 5 -43.71 9.68 -27.65
N MET A 6 -43.49 9.10 -26.48
CA MET A 6 -42.26 8.37 -26.16
C MET A 6 -41.96 7.20 -27.11
N PRO A 7 -42.91 6.30 -27.45
CA PRO A 7 -42.64 5.21 -28.38
C PRO A 7 -42.22 5.69 -29.77
N ILE A 8 -42.85 6.75 -30.31
CA ILE A 8 -42.47 7.25 -31.65
C ILE A 8 -41.03 7.79 -31.67
N MET A 9 -40.59 8.43 -30.58
CA MET A 9 -39.22 8.91 -30.44
C MET A 9 -38.23 7.75 -30.35
N ILE A 10 -38.56 6.69 -29.61
CA ILE A 10 -37.72 5.49 -29.50
C ILE A 10 -37.56 4.83 -30.88
N TYR A 11 -38.66 4.66 -31.63
CA TYR A 11 -38.59 4.10 -32.98
C TYR A 11 -37.75 4.97 -33.93
N ALA A 12 -37.88 6.30 -33.86
CA ALA A 12 -37.06 7.20 -34.66
C ALA A 12 -35.55 7.04 -34.37
N VAL A 13 -35.18 6.93 -33.09
CA VAL A 13 -33.78 6.72 -32.67
C VAL A 13 -33.28 5.35 -33.16
N ILE A 14 -34.09 4.30 -33.05
CA ILE A 14 -33.70 2.96 -33.52
C ILE A 14 -33.46 2.97 -35.03
N VAL A 15 -34.38 3.54 -35.82
CA VAL A 15 -34.23 3.62 -37.28
C VAL A 15 -32.98 4.40 -37.66
N LEU A 16 -32.74 5.54 -37.01
CA LEU A 16 -31.54 6.34 -37.26
C LEU A 16 -30.24 5.59 -36.90
N ALA A 17 -30.25 4.85 -35.79
CA ALA A 17 -29.11 4.04 -35.36
C ALA A 17 -28.80 2.91 -36.36
N VAL A 18 -29.84 2.23 -36.85
CA VAL A 18 -29.68 1.16 -37.87
C VAL A 18 -29.11 1.73 -39.15
N ILE A 19 -29.65 2.85 -39.65
CA ILE A 19 -29.14 3.50 -40.87
C ILE A 19 -27.69 3.94 -40.68
N GLY A 20 -27.36 4.60 -39.57
CA GLY A 20 -25.99 5.02 -39.27
C GLY A 20 -25.03 3.85 -39.19
N PHE A 21 -25.47 2.73 -38.61
CA PHE A 21 -24.66 1.51 -38.52
C PHE A 21 -24.44 0.84 -39.88
N LEU A 22 -25.49 0.72 -40.71
CA LEU A 22 -25.36 0.17 -42.07
C LEU A 22 -24.45 1.06 -42.93
N SER A 23 -24.62 2.39 -42.86
CA SER A 23 -23.74 3.32 -43.56
C SER A 23 -22.29 3.16 -43.13
N ALA A 24 -22.01 3.09 -41.81
CA ALA A 24 -20.67 2.83 -41.32
C ALA A 24 -20.14 1.46 -41.80
N LEU A 25 -20.99 0.44 -41.90
CA LEU A 25 -20.58 -0.89 -42.36
C LEU A 25 -20.14 -0.90 -43.83
N PHE A 26 -20.87 -0.20 -44.71
CA PHE A 26 -20.59 -0.21 -46.16
C PHE A 26 -19.60 0.87 -46.62
N LEU A 27 -19.63 2.07 -46.02
CA LEU A 27 -18.74 3.17 -46.42
C LEU A 27 -17.41 3.16 -45.68
N ASP A 28 -17.39 2.70 -44.41
CA ASP A 28 -16.17 2.75 -43.58
C ASP A 28 -16.13 1.65 -42.51
N THR A 29 -16.00 0.40 -42.97
CA THR A 29 -15.91 -0.76 -42.07
C THR A 29 -14.71 -0.68 -41.13
N ALA A 30 -13.59 -0.11 -41.61
CA ALA A 30 -12.36 0.01 -40.83
C ALA A 30 -12.52 1.02 -39.68
N GLY A 31 -13.15 2.17 -39.95
CA GLY A 31 -13.53 3.16 -38.93
C GLY A 31 -14.46 2.57 -37.88
N LEU A 32 -15.44 1.76 -38.28
CA LEU A 32 -16.34 1.08 -37.35
C LEU A 32 -15.56 0.15 -36.41
N ILE A 33 -14.75 -0.77 -36.95
CA ILE A 33 -13.98 -1.74 -36.14
C ILE A 33 -13.02 -1.00 -35.20
N THR A 34 -12.28 -0.02 -35.71
CA THR A 34 -11.35 0.77 -34.89
C THR A 34 -12.07 1.53 -33.78
N SER A 35 -13.25 2.10 -34.04
CA SER A 35 -14.06 2.77 -33.02
C SER A 35 -14.51 1.83 -31.90
N VAL A 36 -14.96 0.61 -32.25
CA VAL A 36 -15.37 -0.42 -31.29
C VAL A 36 -14.19 -0.88 -30.45
N VAL A 37 -13.06 -1.19 -31.08
CA VAL A 37 -11.83 -1.59 -30.39
C VAL A 37 -11.35 -0.47 -29.46
N THR A 38 -11.37 0.78 -29.92
CA THR A 38 -10.94 1.93 -29.12
C THR A 38 -11.89 2.15 -27.93
N SER A 39 -13.20 2.02 -28.13
CA SER A 39 -14.20 2.10 -27.06
C SER A 39 -13.98 1.01 -26.00
N LEU A 40 -13.75 -0.23 -26.43
CA LEU A 40 -13.43 -1.34 -25.53
C LEU A 40 -12.12 -1.12 -24.78
N LEU A 41 -11.09 -0.60 -25.46
CA LEU A 41 -9.78 -0.32 -24.87
C LEU A 41 -9.89 0.76 -23.79
N ILE A 42 -10.61 1.85 -24.08
CA ILE A 42 -10.87 2.92 -23.10
C ILE A 42 -11.70 2.38 -21.93
N GLY A 43 -12.75 1.62 -22.21
CA GLY A 43 -13.58 1.00 -21.17
C GLY A 43 -12.78 0.06 -20.27
N ALA A 44 -11.91 -0.77 -20.85
CA ALA A 44 -11.02 -1.67 -20.13
C ALA A 44 -9.96 -0.91 -19.32
N LEU A 45 -9.41 0.19 -19.85
CA LEU A 45 -8.48 1.06 -19.12
C LEU A 45 -9.16 1.71 -17.92
N LEU A 46 -10.35 2.27 -18.09
CA LEU A 46 -11.11 2.89 -17.00
C LEU A 46 -11.50 1.85 -15.94
N PHE A 47 -12.05 0.71 -16.36
CA PHE A 47 -12.38 -0.39 -15.46
C PHE A 47 -11.14 -0.89 -14.72
N GLY A 48 -10.03 -1.10 -15.45
CA GLY A 48 -8.74 -1.50 -14.90
C GLY A 48 -8.22 -0.51 -13.87
N ALA A 49 -8.24 0.78 -14.17
CA ALA A 49 -7.80 1.84 -13.25
C ALA A 49 -8.65 1.87 -11.97
N ILE A 50 -9.98 1.82 -12.10
CA ILE A 50 -10.91 1.80 -10.96
C ILE A 50 -10.68 0.52 -10.14
N TYR A 51 -10.59 -0.63 -10.79
CA TYR A 51 -10.34 -1.91 -10.13
C TYR A 51 -9.01 -1.90 -9.38
N LEU A 52 -7.92 -1.40 -9.99
CA LEU A 52 -6.61 -1.32 -9.35
C LEU A 52 -6.63 -0.39 -8.13
N ILE A 53 -7.29 0.76 -8.21
CA ILE A 53 -7.32 1.73 -7.10
C ILE A 53 -8.21 1.24 -5.96
N PHE A 54 -9.42 0.74 -6.26
CA PHE A 54 -10.40 0.35 -5.25
C PHE A 54 -10.18 -1.05 -4.69
N ILE A 55 -9.83 -2.05 -5.51
CA ILE A 55 -9.66 -3.44 -5.05
C ILE A 55 -8.30 -3.63 -4.35
N ARG A 56 -7.22 -3.03 -4.88
CA ARG A 56 -5.87 -3.23 -4.32
C ARG A 56 -5.73 -2.60 -2.94
N ARG A 57 -6.45 -1.51 -2.68
CA ARG A 57 -6.40 -0.80 -1.39
C ARG A 57 -7.23 -1.47 -0.30
N LYS A 58 -8.29 -2.22 -0.66
CA LYS A 58 -9.13 -2.94 0.31
C LYS A 58 -8.53 -4.24 0.84
N ARG A 59 -7.44 -4.74 0.24
CA ARG A 59 -6.79 -5.98 0.67
C ARG A 59 -5.78 -5.77 1.81
N SER A 60 -6.11 -4.91 2.79
CA SER A 60 -5.46 -4.91 4.10
C SER A 60 -5.92 -6.16 4.85
N ASP A 61 -5.37 -7.29 4.45
CA ASP A 61 -5.73 -8.62 4.91
C ASP A 61 -5.18 -8.79 6.34
N GLU A 62 -5.95 -8.32 7.32
CA GLU A 62 -5.59 -8.32 8.75
C GLU A 62 -5.21 -9.72 9.22
N LEU A 63 -5.85 -10.74 8.66
CA LEU A 63 -5.50 -12.15 8.88
C LEU A 63 -4.06 -12.46 8.42
N THR A 64 -3.61 -11.91 7.29
CA THR A 64 -2.21 -12.08 6.86
C THR A 64 -1.23 -11.33 7.76
N LYS A 65 -1.58 -10.14 8.25
CA LYS A 65 -0.76 -9.40 9.22
C LYS A 65 -0.66 -10.15 10.55
N TYR A 66 -1.78 -10.65 11.06
CA TYR A 66 -1.84 -11.48 12.25
C TYR A 66 -1.01 -12.75 12.09
N ARG A 67 -1.19 -13.51 11.01
CA ARG A 67 -0.39 -14.72 10.72
C ARG A 67 1.11 -14.41 10.68
N LYS A 68 1.52 -13.29 10.06
CA LYS A 68 2.92 -12.85 10.05
C LYS A 68 3.43 -12.50 11.45
N ALA A 69 2.65 -11.75 12.23
CA ALA A 69 2.98 -11.36 13.60
C ALA A 69 3.12 -12.59 14.51
N VAL A 70 2.19 -13.56 14.41
CA VAL A 70 2.26 -14.83 15.16
C VAL A 70 3.51 -15.61 14.77
N LYS A 71 3.83 -15.72 13.48
CA LYS A 71 5.06 -16.41 13.02
C LYS A 71 6.32 -15.72 13.55
N GLN A 72 6.35 -14.40 13.58
CA GLN A 72 7.46 -13.62 14.14
C GLN A 72 7.60 -13.83 15.65
N SER A 73 6.48 -13.77 16.40
CA SER A 73 6.45 -14.03 17.84
C SER A 73 6.95 -15.45 18.15
N LYS A 74 6.38 -16.46 17.48
CA LYS A 74 6.83 -17.86 17.64
C LYS A 74 8.33 -17.99 17.38
N ARG A 75 8.87 -17.41 16.29
CA ARG A 75 10.31 -17.46 16.01
C ARG A 75 11.17 -16.81 17.09
N LYS A 76 10.73 -15.70 17.69
CA LYS A 76 11.45 -15.00 18.76
C LYS A 76 11.49 -15.80 20.06
N TYR A 77 10.36 -16.40 20.45
CA TYR A 77 10.26 -17.12 21.72
C TYR A 77 10.69 -18.58 21.65
N HIS A 78 10.66 -19.21 20.47
CA HIS A 78 11.11 -20.59 20.29
C HIS A 78 12.64 -20.76 20.43
N THR A 79 13.41 -19.70 20.20
CA THR A 79 14.86 -19.66 20.49
C THR A 79 15.16 -19.25 21.94
N GLN A 80 14.26 -18.53 22.60
CA GLN A 80 14.39 -18.16 24.03
C GLN A 80 14.00 -19.30 24.98
N SER A 81 13.09 -20.20 24.62
CA SER A 81 12.75 -21.36 25.46
C SER A 81 13.93 -22.33 25.69
N LYS A 82 14.99 -22.27 24.86
CA LYS A 82 16.22 -23.06 25.05
C LYS A 82 17.36 -22.28 25.72
N ARG A 83 17.16 -21.00 26.03
CA ARG A 83 18.16 -20.16 26.70
C ARG A 83 17.45 -19.33 27.77
N ALA A 84 17.47 -19.83 29.00
CA ALA A 84 17.06 -19.08 30.18
C ALA A 84 17.66 -17.65 30.14
N PRO A 85 16.90 -16.61 30.53
CA PRO A 85 17.39 -15.25 30.52
C PRO A 85 18.46 -15.10 31.60
N ASN A 86 19.73 -15.05 31.19
CA ASN A 86 20.79 -14.50 32.03
C ASN A 86 20.60 -12.97 32.04
N PRO A 87 20.46 -12.30 33.20
CA PRO A 87 20.27 -10.85 33.27
C PRO A 87 21.62 -10.14 33.05
N SER A 88 22.15 -10.24 31.84
CA SER A 88 23.24 -9.39 31.39
C SER A 88 23.19 -9.28 29.87
N ASN A 89 23.42 -8.05 29.38
CA ASN A 89 23.59 -7.68 27.98
C ASN A 89 22.30 -7.19 27.27
N PHE A 90 21.90 -5.99 27.65
CA PHE A 90 21.09 -5.12 26.80
C PHE A 90 21.96 -4.66 25.60
N ASN A 91 22.11 -5.51 24.58
CA ASN A 91 22.74 -5.13 23.32
C ASN A 91 21.67 -4.65 22.33
N VAL A 92 21.49 -3.33 22.30
CA VAL A 92 20.74 -2.64 21.24
C VAL A 92 21.61 -2.65 19.99
N SER A 93 21.51 -3.71 19.18
CA SER A 93 22.05 -3.68 17.82
C SER A 93 21.09 -2.91 16.94
N SER A 94 21.23 -1.58 16.94
CA SER A 94 20.62 -0.71 15.96
C SER A 94 21.25 -0.98 14.59
N MET A 95 20.40 -1.48 13.70
CA MET A 95 20.42 -1.34 12.25
C MET A 95 21.57 -0.46 11.71
N LYS A 96 22.49 -1.09 11.00
CA LYS A 96 23.63 -0.47 10.31
C LYS A 96 23.10 0.46 9.20
N LEU A 97 22.81 1.71 9.52
CA LEU A 97 22.71 2.76 8.51
C LEU A 97 24.15 3.17 8.17
N THR A 98 24.58 2.79 6.98
CA THR A 98 25.86 3.25 6.44
C THR A 98 25.71 4.75 6.20
N ASN A 99 26.29 5.59 7.06
CA ASN A 99 26.49 6.98 6.71
C ASN A 99 27.91 7.41 7.07
N ASN A 100 28.63 7.71 6.00
CA ASN A 100 29.95 8.27 5.96
C ASN A 100 29.96 9.65 6.64
N SER A 101 30.61 9.81 7.79
CA SER A 101 31.11 11.13 8.20
C SER A 101 32.04 11.11 9.43
N ARG A 102 33.17 11.81 9.26
CA ARG A 102 34.03 12.48 10.27
C ARG A 102 35.19 11.67 10.87
N LYS A 103 36.35 11.83 10.23
CA LYS A 103 37.71 11.47 10.65
C LYS A 103 38.23 12.15 11.92
N ASN A 104 37.40 12.76 12.76
CA ASN A 104 37.84 13.43 13.99
C ASN A 104 36.86 13.15 15.13
N ALA A 105 37.12 12.09 15.91
CA ALA A 105 36.46 11.90 17.18
C ALA A 105 37.19 12.74 18.24
N PRO A 106 36.54 13.70 18.92
CA PRO A 106 37.12 14.35 20.08
C PRO A 106 37.21 13.31 21.21
N HIS A 107 38.42 13.09 21.68
CA HIS A 107 38.78 12.21 22.80
C HIS A 107 37.86 12.46 24.00
N LEU A 108 37.12 11.43 24.42
CA LEU A 108 36.35 11.46 25.67
C LEU A 108 37.34 11.57 26.83
N ARG A 109 37.51 12.76 27.38
CA ARG A 109 38.11 12.90 28.71
C ARG A 109 37.03 12.58 29.73
N VAL A 110 37.37 11.71 30.67
CA VAL A 110 36.55 11.48 31.86
C VAL A 110 36.44 12.83 32.58
N ILE A 111 35.23 13.36 32.71
CA ILE A 111 34.98 14.42 33.67
C ILE A 111 35.04 13.73 35.03
N GLU A 112 36.17 13.84 35.71
CA GLU A 112 36.26 13.50 37.12
C GLU A 112 35.38 14.47 37.88
N GLY A 113 34.13 14.06 38.13
CA GLY A 113 33.26 14.77 39.04
C GLY A 113 33.83 14.63 40.45
N ASN A 114 34.25 15.74 41.04
CA ASN A 114 34.46 15.88 42.47
C ASN A 114 33.13 15.62 43.21
N LYS A 115 32.76 14.35 43.37
CA LYS A 115 31.60 13.94 44.17
C LYS A 115 32.03 14.03 45.63
N GLY A 116 31.95 15.27 46.12
CA GLY A 116 32.40 15.68 47.42
C GLY A 116 31.92 14.76 48.55
N LYS A 117 32.86 14.54 49.47
CA LYS A 117 32.70 13.96 50.80
C LYS A 117 31.37 14.43 51.44
N LYS A 118 30.37 13.54 51.54
CA LYS A 118 29.28 13.71 52.51
C LYS A 118 29.60 12.88 53.74
N LYS A 119 29.95 13.65 54.77
CA LYS A 119 30.32 13.31 56.14
C LYS A 119 29.20 12.52 56.83
N ASN A 120 29.59 11.62 57.73
CA ASN A 120 28.84 11.12 58.88
C ASN A 120 27.41 10.63 58.61
N ARG A 121 27.25 9.34 58.33
CA ARG A 121 26.03 8.62 58.74
C ARG A 121 26.30 8.04 60.12
N ALA A 122 25.76 8.72 61.13
CA ALA A 122 25.77 8.27 62.50
C ALA A 122 25.04 6.93 62.64
N SER A 123 25.56 6.14 63.56
CA SER A 123 25.01 4.93 64.16
C SER A 123 23.62 5.13 64.77
N LEU A 124 22.74 4.14 64.57
CA LEU A 124 21.96 3.46 65.62
C LEU A 124 21.49 2.10 65.09
#